data_AF-A0A7J3IHC2-F1
#
_entry.id   AF-A0A7J3IHC2-F1
#
_cell.length_a   1.000
_cell.length_b   1.000
_cell.length_c   1.000
_cell.angle_alpha   90.00
_cell.angle_beta   90.00
_cell.angle_gamma   90.00
#
_symmetry.space_group_name_H-M   'P 1'
#
loop_
_entity.id
_entity.type
_entity.pdbx_description
1 polymer ?
#
loop_
_entity_poly.entity_id
_entity_poly.type
_entity_poly.pdbx_seq_one_letter_code
_entity_poly.pdbx_strand_id
1 'polypeptide(L)'
;MGAEGVLRRGYWLLVFGGLMFALSSFFEAAYVLHQLGFSFLQEVGLPSSVKMFLSICVFLGLTSATLAFASAYFQWKGFSRIGGVSGACASVLALLNIVVPFAYGYEAYQVFAFGTVLGVCLTAAGVELASHVPGMGWRGPLLTSREVAVVAVLSAVYAALIVVVKFPSPTGGYTHIGDLVVFAAALLFGYRVGGLVGVVGAVAADFYVGYERWFVSILAHGLEGLVPGFARGKSIVVQAAACVVGGFLMATTYFIINVFIKGYPAALISYIRDLFVQAGISIVVGLAVVRAVRRAVPQLR
;
A
#
# COMPACT_ATOMS: atom_id res chain seq x y z
N MET A 1 -25.34 15.69 -21.53
CA MET A 1 -23.95 15.15 -21.53
C MET A 1 -24.03 13.64 -21.58
N GLY A 2 -23.25 12.97 -22.42
CA GLY A 2 -23.21 11.50 -22.45
C GLY A 2 -22.54 10.91 -21.21
N ALA A 3 -22.89 9.66 -20.86
CA ALA A 3 -22.38 8.95 -19.69
C ALA A 3 -20.84 8.86 -19.65
N GLU A 4 -20.20 8.71 -20.81
CA GLU A 4 -18.74 8.68 -20.93
C GLU A 4 -18.09 10.01 -20.53
N GLY A 5 -18.71 11.14 -20.88
CA GLY A 5 -18.22 12.46 -20.50
C GLY A 5 -18.31 12.72 -19.00
N VAL A 6 -19.32 12.16 -18.34
CA VAL A 6 -19.48 12.24 -16.87
C VAL A 6 -18.42 11.39 -16.18
N LEU A 7 -18.23 10.13 -16.61
CA LEU A 7 -17.21 9.24 -16.05
C LEU A 7 -15.79 9.80 -16.22
N ARG A 8 -15.49 10.40 -17.38
CA ARG A 8 -14.18 11.02 -17.63
C ARG A 8 -13.91 12.19 -16.70
N ARG A 9 -14.91 13.02 -16.41
CA ARG A 9 -14.77 14.12 -15.43
C ARG A 9 -14.59 13.58 -14.02
N GLY A 10 -15.40 12.60 -13.61
CA GLY A 10 -15.28 11.94 -12.31
C GLY A 10 -13.90 11.33 -12.09
N TYR A 11 -13.38 10.63 -13.10
CA TYR A 11 -12.02 10.07 -13.11
C TYR A 11 -10.95 11.14 -12.79
N TRP A 12 -10.94 12.26 -13.51
CA TRP A 12 -9.93 13.29 -13.29
C TRP A 12 -10.07 13.96 -11.93
N LEU A 13 -11.29 14.19 -11.44
CA LEU A 13 -11.50 14.72 -10.09
C LEU A 13 -10.91 13.80 -9.02
N LEU A 14 -11.04 12.48 -9.18
CA LEU A 14 -10.46 11.51 -8.25
C LEU A 14 -8.93 11.44 -8.34
N VAL A 15 -8.38 11.53 -9.55
CA VAL A 15 -6.93 11.62 -9.74
C VAL A 15 -6.38 12.87 -9.06
N PHE A 16 -7.01 14.04 -9.27
CA PHE A 16 -6.59 15.27 -8.60
C PHE A 16 -6.80 15.20 -7.09
N GLY A 17 -7.90 14.61 -6.61
CA GLY A 17 -8.13 14.36 -5.19
C GLY A 17 -7.03 13.51 -4.55
N GLY A 18 -6.65 12.41 -5.20
CA GLY A 18 -5.55 11.55 -4.75
C GLY A 18 -4.19 12.27 -4.74
N LEU A 19 -3.90 13.09 -5.75
CA LEU A 19 -2.70 13.92 -5.77
C LEU A 19 -2.67 14.95 -4.63
N MET A 20 -3.82 15.57 -4.33
CA MET A 20 -3.93 16.50 -3.20
C MET A 20 -3.67 15.79 -1.86
N PHE A 21 -4.18 14.58 -1.66
CA PHE A 21 -3.88 13.80 -0.45
C PHE A 21 -2.39 13.49 -0.31
N ALA A 22 -1.74 13.04 -1.38
CA ALA A 22 -0.31 12.73 -1.37
C ALA A 22 0.55 13.97 -1.09
N LEU A 23 0.28 15.08 -1.78
CA LEU A 23 1.00 16.34 -1.61
C LEU A 23 0.80 16.92 -0.21
N SER A 24 -0.45 16.99 0.25
CA SER A 24 -0.78 17.53 1.58
C SER A 24 -0.03 16.78 2.68
N SER A 25 -0.08 15.45 2.64
CA SER A 25 0.61 14.58 3.59
C SER A 25 2.13 14.71 3.56
N PHE A 26 2.72 14.82 2.36
CA PHE A 26 4.16 15.05 2.21
C PHE A 26 4.58 16.38 2.84
N PHE A 27 3.88 17.47 2.52
CA PHE A 27 4.22 18.79 3.02
C PHE A 27 3.97 18.93 4.52
N GLU A 28 2.92 18.30 5.04
CA GLU A 28 2.66 18.24 6.48
C GLU A 28 3.81 17.56 7.23
N ALA A 29 4.22 16.37 6.77
CA ALA A 29 5.34 15.65 7.37
C ALA A 29 6.66 16.43 7.28
N ALA A 30 6.93 17.06 6.13
CA ALA A 30 8.11 17.91 5.95
C ALA A 30 8.10 19.14 6.87
N TYR A 31 6.93 19.76 7.04
CA TYR A 31 6.76 20.94 7.86
C TYR A 31 6.93 20.63 9.35
N VAL A 32 6.30 19.56 9.85
CA VAL A 32 6.49 19.09 11.23
C VAL A 32 7.97 18.83 11.49
N LEU A 33 8.65 18.16 10.56
CA LEU A 33 10.06 17.86 10.70
C LEU A 33 10.92 19.13 10.79
N HIS A 34 10.62 20.13 9.95
CA HIS A 34 11.27 21.43 9.97
C HIS A 34 11.02 22.20 11.29
N GLN A 35 9.80 22.15 11.84
CA GLN A 35 9.49 22.77 13.14
C GLN A 35 10.28 22.13 14.29
N LEU A 36 10.61 20.85 14.19
CA LEU A 36 11.47 20.16 15.14
C LEU A 36 12.96 20.46 14.94
N GLY A 37 13.32 21.34 14.00
CA GLY A 37 14.70 21.72 13.70
C GLY A 37 15.45 20.74 12.81
N PHE A 38 14.76 19.79 12.19
CA PHE A 38 15.36 18.79 11.31
C PHE A 38 15.03 19.03 9.84
N SER A 39 15.95 18.63 8.96
CA SER A 39 15.69 18.53 7.52
C SER A 39 15.70 17.06 7.12
N PHE A 40 14.75 16.65 6.28
CA PHE A 40 14.71 15.28 5.75
C PHE A 40 15.91 14.95 4.86
N LEU A 41 16.70 15.94 4.44
CA LEU A 41 17.90 15.74 3.62
C LEU A 41 19.10 15.22 4.43
N GLN A 42 19.07 15.34 5.75
CA GLN A 42 20.12 14.90 6.66
C GLN A 42 19.64 13.69 7.47
N GLU A 43 20.55 13.03 8.19
CA GLU A 43 20.14 12.00 9.16
C GLU A 43 19.31 12.62 10.28
N VAL A 44 18.22 11.93 10.63
CA VAL A 44 17.24 12.44 11.59
C VAL A 44 17.16 11.53 12.81
N GLY A 45 17.54 12.07 13.97
CA GLY A 45 17.47 11.40 15.26
C GLY A 45 16.22 11.76 16.06
N LEU A 46 15.05 11.22 15.69
CA LEU A 46 13.79 11.51 16.38
C LEU A 46 13.46 10.54 17.54
N PRO A 47 12.78 11.02 18.60
CA PRO A 47 12.12 10.15 19.59
C PRO A 47 11.09 9.22 18.95
N SER A 48 10.86 8.04 19.55
CA SER A 48 9.94 7.02 19.01
C SER A 48 8.50 7.53 18.82
N SER A 49 8.00 8.40 19.72
CA SER A 49 6.67 8.99 19.62
C SER A 49 6.50 9.85 18.37
N VAL A 50 7.51 10.66 18.04
CA VAL A 50 7.52 11.51 16.83
C VAL A 50 7.62 10.66 15.57
N LYS A 51 8.46 9.61 15.60
CA LYS A 51 8.55 8.66 14.47
C LYS A 51 7.21 7.98 14.21
N MET A 52 6.49 7.58 15.25
CA MET A 52 5.16 6.99 15.14
C MET A 52 4.16 8.00 14.56
N PHE A 53 4.13 9.22 15.09
CA PHE A 53 3.28 10.31 14.60
C PHE A 53 3.48 10.59 13.11
N LEU A 54 4.72 10.89 12.70
CA LEU A 54 5.05 11.16 11.29
C LEU A 54 4.71 9.97 10.39
N SER A 55 4.96 8.74 10.85
CA SER A 55 4.60 7.54 10.09
C SER A 55 3.10 7.43 9.88
N ILE A 56 2.27 7.73 10.90
CA ILE A 56 0.81 7.70 10.79
C ILE A 56 0.33 8.78 9.81
N CYS A 57 0.85 10.01 9.91
CA CYS A 57 0.47 11.10 9.02
C CYS A 57 0.76 10.78 7.54
N VAL A 58 1.96 10.28 7.27
CA VAL A 58 2.37 9.87 5.91
C VAL A 58 1.57 8.67 5.43
N PHE A 59 1.38 7.65 6.29
CA PHE A 59 0.63 6.45 5.94
C PHE A 59 -0.82 6.74 5.57
N LEU A 60 -1.53 7.53 6.38
CA LEU A 60 -2.93 7.88 6.12
C LEU A 60 -3.06 8.63 4.79
N GLY A 61 -2.20 9.63 4.55
CA GLY A 61 -2.21 10.38 3.29
C GLY A 61 -1.92 9.51 2.06
N LEU A 62 -0.89 8.67 2.11
CA LEU A 62 -0.56 7.73 1.02
C LEU A 62 -1.66 6.71 0.78
N THR A 63 -2.28 6.19 1.85
CA THR A 63 -3.39 5.24 1.74
C THR A 63 -4.63 5.90 1.14
N SER A 64 -4.96 7.13 1.57
CA SER A 64 -6.04 7.93 0.98
C SER A 64 -5.80 8.20 -0.50
N ALA A 65 -4.58 8.59 -0.88
CA ALA A 65 -4.21 8.79 -2.27
C ALA A 65 -4.38 7.49 -3.09
N THR A 66 -3.89 6.36 -2.57
CA THR A 66 -4.01 5.05 -3.21
C THR A 66 -5.47 4.64 -3.42
N LEU A 67 -6.33 4.84 -2.41
CA LEU A 67 -7.75 4.55 -2.49
C LEU A 67 -8.51 5.50 -3.45
N ALA A 68 -8.08 6.76 -3.56
CA ALA A 68 -8.62 7.69 -4.54
C ALA A 68 -8.23 7.30 -5.98
N PHE A 69 -6.98 6.87 -6.20
CA PHE A 69 -6.56 6.34 -7.50
C PHE A 69 -7.26 5.03 -7.85
N ALA A 70 -7.45 4.14 -6.88
CA ALA A 70 -8.25 2.92 -7.05
C ALA A 70 -9.71 3.26 -7.39
N SER A 71 -10.29 4.27 -6.73
CA SER A 71 -11.62 4.78 -7.04
C SER A 71 -11.73 5.25 -8.49
N ALA A 72 -10.76 6.06 -8.94
CA ALA A 72 -10.68 6.54 -10.32
C ALA A 72 -10.63 5.36 -11.31
N TYR A 73 -9.77 4.38 -11.05
CA TYR A 73 -9.63 3.18 -11.88
C TYR A 73 -10.93 2.38 -11.97
N PHE A 74 -11.58 2.10 -10.83
CA PHE A 74 -12.83 1.32 -10.82
C PHE A 74 -13.96 2.04 -11.55
N GLN A 75 -14.07 3.36 -11.39
CA GLN A 75 -15.07 4.15 -12.11
C GLN A 75 -14.82 4.18 -13.62
N TRP A 76 -13.57 4.33 -14.05
CA TRP A 76 -13.23 4.25 -15.47
C TRP A 76 -13.59 2.88 -16.06
N LYS A 77 -13.42 1.80 -15.27
CA LYS A 77 -13.83 0.45 -15.66
C LYS A 77 -15.33 0.19 -15.52
N GLY A 78 -16.14 1.17 -15.11
CA GLY A 78 -17.60 1.04 -14.98
C GLY A 78 -18.07 0.38 -13.69
N PHE A 79 -17.21 0.21 -12.70
CA PHE A 79 -17.54 -0.34 -11.38
C PHE A 79 -17.87 0.77 -10.36
N SER A 80 -18.93 1.54 -10.63
CA SER A 80 -19.27 2.77 -9.89
C SER A 80 -19.42 2.55 -8.37
N ARG A 81 -20.04 1.45 -7.93
CA ARG A 81 -20.21 1.16 -6.49
C ARG A 81 -18.89 0.92 -5.75
N ILE A 82 -18.00 0.11 -6.32
CA ILE A 82 -16.68 -0.19 -5.74
C ILE A 82 -15.84 1.08 -5.72
N GLY A 83 -15.87 1.83 -6.83
CA GLY A 83 -15.23 3.13 -6.92
C GLY A 83 -15.73 4.08 -5.84
N GLY A 84 -17.04 4.16 -5.63
CA GLY A 84 -17.66 4.97 -4.58
C GLY A 84 -17.21 4.59 -3.18
N VAL A 85 -17.23 3.29 -2.82
CA VAL A 85 -16.75 2.81 -1.52
C VAL A 85 -15.26 3.13 -1.33
N SER A 86 -14.43 2.89 -2.35
CA SER A 86 -13.00 3.21 -2.31
C SER A 86 -12.76 4.71 -2.10
N GLY A 87 -13.50 5.57 -2.79
CA GLY A 87 -13.42 7.03 -2.65
C GLY A 87 -13.90 7.51 -1.28
N ALA A 88 -14.98 6.92 -0.75
CA ALA A 88 -15.46 7.23 0.60
C ALA A 88 -14.42 6.86 1.67
N CYS A 89 -13.82 5.66 1.57
CA CYS A 89 -12.74 5.25 2.46
C CYS A 89 -11.53 6.18 2.36
N ALA A 90 -11.15 6.62 1.16
CA ALA A 90 -10.09 7.60 0.95
C ALA A 90 -10.36 8.91 1.71
N SER A 91 -11.59 9.45 1.59
CA SER A 91 -11.99 10.67 2.28
C SER A 91 -11.99 10.50 3.80
N VAL A 92 -12.47 9.37 4.32
CA VAL A 92 -12.46 9.11 5.77
C VAL A 92 -11.04 9.08 6.32
N LEU A 93 -10.13 8.35 5.68
CA LEU A 93 -8.73 8.28 6.10
C LEU A 93 -8.04 9.65 6.00
N ALA A 94 -8.37 10.44 4.97
CA ALA A 94 -7.87 11.79 4.81
C ALA A 94 -8.37 12.73 5.92
N LEU A 95 -9.64 12.63 6.32
CA LEU A 95 -10.18 13.41 7.44
C LEU A 95 -9.58 13.00 8.78
N LEU A 96 -9.32 11.71 9.00
CA LEU A 96 -8.61 11.25 10.19
C LEU A 96 -7.22 11.88 10.29
N ASN A 97 -6.54 12.04 9.15
CA ASN A 97 -5.22 12.68 9.08
C ASN A 97 -5.21 14.10 9.68
N ILE A 98 -6.28 14.88 9.50
CA ILE A 98 -6.42 16.23 10.09
C ILE A 98 -6.46 16.18 11.63
N VAL A 99 -7.01 15.10 12.20
CA VAL A 99 -7.20 14.96 13.66
C VAL A 99 -5.93 14.44 14.34
N VAL A 100 -5.09 13.66 13.65
CA VAL A 100 -3.91 13.01 14.24
C VAL A 100 -2.95 14.00 14.91
N PRO A 101 -2.56 15.14 14.30
CA PRO A 101 -1.66 16.11 14.95
C PRO A 101 -2.15 16.57 16.33
N PHE A 102 -3.44 16.84 16.48
CA PHE A 102 -4.04 17.26 17.74
C PHE A 102 -3.93 16.19 18.83
N ALA A 103 -4.10 14.91 18.45
CA ALA A 103 -3.96 13.79 19.39
C ALA A 103 -2.53 13.64 19.93
N TYR A 104 -1.54 14.15 19.21
CA TYR A 104 -0.12 14.16 19.60
C TYR A 104 0.35 15.52 20.15
N GLY A 105 -0.56 16.49 20.34
CA GLY A 105 -0.25 17.80 20.91
C GLY A 105 0.40 18.78 19.93
N TYR A 106 0.34 18.52 18.62
CA TYR A 106 0.80 19.45 17.59
C TYR A 106 -0.35 20.30 17.07
N GLU A 107 -0.14 21.61 16.91
CA GLU A 107 -1.12 22.47 16.24
C GLU A 107 -1.16 22.17 14.74
N ALA A 108 -2.33 21.82 14.21
CA ALA A 108 -2.51 21.60 12.78
C ALA A 108 -2.52 22.95 12.04
N TYR A 109 -1.67 23.09 11.02
CA TYR A 109 -1.59 24.32 10.24
C TYR A 109 -2.69 24.38 9.16
N GLN A 110 -3.31 25.56 9.04
CA GLN A 110 -4.44 25.82 8.14
C GLN A 110 -4.16 25.47 6.66
N VAL A 111 -2.91 25.59 6.21
CA VAL A 111 -2.50 25.33 4.82
C VAL A 111 -2.60 23.84 4.46
N PHE A 112 -2.30 22.93 5.39
CA PHE A 112 -2.34 21.47 5.13
C PHE A 112 -3.76 20.93 5.26
N ALA A 113 -4.52 21.46 6.23
CA ALA A 113 -5.96 21.18 6.31
C ALA A 113 -6.68 21.58 5.00
N PHE A 114 -6.29 22.70 4.37
CA PHE A 114 -6.85 23.12 3.08
C PHE A 114 -6.60 22.10 1.96
N GLY A 115 -5.37 21.61 1.80
CA GLY A 115 -5.03 20.62 0.78
C GLY A 115 -5.82 19.31 0.97
N THR A 116 -5.92 18.85 2.22
CA THR A 116 -6.70 17.64 2.55
C THR A 116 -8.20 17.83 2.32
N VAL A 117 -8.77 18.96 2.75
CA VAL A 117 -10.19 19.29 2.52
C VAL A 117 -10.50 19.40 1.03
N LEU A 118 -9.63 20.07 0.26
CA LEU A 118 -9.77 20.16 -1.20
C LEU A 118 -9.74 18.77 -1.83
N GLY A 119 -8.82 17.89 -1.40
CA GLY A 119 -8.76 16.50 -1.84
C GLY A 119 -10.05 15.73 -1.55
N VAL A 120 -10.65 15.92 -0.36
CA VAL A 120 -11.94 15.33 0.01
C VAL A 120 -13.06 15.84 -0.88
N CYS A 121 -13.15 17.15 -1.11
CA CYS A 121 -14.16 17.76 -1.98
C CYS A 121 -14.06 17.25 -3.42
N LEU A 122 -12.84 17.18 -3.99
CA LEU A 122 -12.60 16.65 -5.33
C LEU A 122 -12.98 15.17 -5.43
N THR A 123 -12.59 14.38 -4.43
CA THR A 123 -12.90 12.94 -4.37
C THR A 123 -14.41 12.72 -4.26
N ALA A 124 -15.09 13.46 -3.38
CA ALA A 124 -16.55 13.39 -3.21
C ALA A 124 -17.28 13.79 -4.49
N ALA A 125 -16.88 14.88 -5.14
CA ALA A 125 -17.45 15.31 -6.41
C ALA A 125 -17.23 14.27 -7.52
N GLY A 126 -16.05 13.64 -7.56
CA GLY A 126 -15.76 12.57 -8.51
C GLY A 126 -16.62 11.32 -8.31
N VAL A 127 -16.78 10.88 -7.05
CA VAL A 127 -17.69 9.79 -6.67
C VAL A 127 -19.14 10.11 -7.03
N GLU A 128 -19.60 11.32 -6.72
CA GLU A 128 -20.98 11.74 -6.98
C GLU A 128 -21.30 11.77 -8.47
N LEU A 129 -20.40 12.31 -9.30
CA LEU A 129 -20.59 12.27 -10.75
C LEU A 129 -20.72 10.85 -11.29
N ALA A 130 -19.91 9.91 -10.80
CA ALA A 130 -19.96 8.52 -11.24
C ALA A 130 -21.15 7.74 -10.66
N SER A 131 -21.74 8.18 -9.55
CA SER A 131 -22.89 7.51 -8.92
C SER A 131 -24.13 7.54 -9.82
N HIS A 132 -24.27 8.58 -10.65
CA HIS A 132 -25.35 8.72 -11.63
C HIS A 132 -25.22 7.85 -12.88
N VAL A 133 -24.07 7.17 -13.06
CA VAL A 133 -23.87 6.26 -14.19
C VAL A 133 -24.11 4.83 -13.70
N PRO A 134 -25.09 4.10 -14.28
CA PRO A 134 -25.36 2.71 -13.91
C PRO A 134 -24.10 1.87 -14.04
N GLY A 135 -23.57 1.44 -12.90
CA GLY A 135 -22.35 0.63 -12.85
C GLY A 135 -22.63 -0.85 -13.02
N MET A 136 -21.61 -1.61 -13.41
CA MET A 136 -21.66 -3.07 -13.35
C MET A 136 -21.85 -3.53 -11.90
N GLY A 137 -22.86 -4.38 -11.68
CA GLY A 137 -23.11 -4.99 -10.38
C GLY A 137 -21.96 -5.92 -9.97
N TRP A 138 -21.53 -5.83 -8.70
CA TRP A 138 -20.62 -6.80 -8.12
C TRP A 138 -21.27 -8.19 -8.14
N ARG A 139 -20.61 -9.18 -8.75
CA ARG A 139 -21.13 -10.55 -8.82
C ARG A 139 -20.25 -11.48 -7.96
N GLY A 140 -20.87 -12.12 -6.97
CA GLY A 140 -20.28 -13.19 -6.15
C GLY A 140 -19.60 -12.72 -4.85
N PRO A 141 -19.17 -13.68 -4.00
CA PRO A 141 -18.48 -13.37 -2.74
C PRO A 141 -17.09 -12.76 -3.00
N LEU A 142 -16.59 -11.99 -2.01
CA LEU A 142 -15.23 -11.43 -2.04
C LEU A 142 -14.17 -12.54 -2.12
N LEU A 143 -14.36 -13.61 -1.35
CA LEU A 143 -13.54 -14.82 -1.35
C LEU A 143 -14.45 -16.04 -1.22
N THR A 144 -14.03 -17.14 -1.84
CA THR A 144 -14.58 -18.47 -1.58
C THR A 144 -14.01 -19.05 -0.28
N SER A 145 -14.68 -20.04 0.32
CA SER A 145 -14.18 -20.72 1.53
C SER A 145 -12.77 -21.31 1.34
N ARG A 146 -12.47 -21.80 0.13
CA ARG A 146 -11.14 -22.29 -0.23
C ARG A 146 -10.10 -21.18 -0.21
N GLU A 147 -10.41 -20.02 -0.79
CA GLU A 147 -9.50 -18.88 -0.79
C GLU A 147 -9.26 -18.35 0.62
N VAL A 148 -10.27 -18.33 1.49
CA VAL A 148 -10.10 -17.97 2.91
C VAL A 148 -9.10 -18.90 3.59
N ALA A 149 -9.25 -20.23 3.42
CA ALA A 149 -8.32 -21.20 3.99
C ALA A 149 -6.89 -21.03 3.45
N VAL A 150 -6.74 -20.78 2.14
CA VAL A 150 -5.44 -20.51 1.52
C VAL A 150 -4.80 -19.24 2.07
N VAL A 151 -5.58 -18.15 2.21
CA VAL A 151 -5.10 -16.91 2.81
C VAL A 151 -4.60 -17.16 4.23
N ALA A 152 -5.36 -17.89 5.06
CA ALA A 152 -4.95 -18.17 6.43
C ALA A 152 -3.64 -18.96 6.50
N VAL A 153 -3.52 -20.06 5.76
CA VAL A 153 -2.32 -20.92 5.77
C VAL A 153 -1.10 -20.18 5.21
N LEU A 154 -1.23 -19.52 4.06
CA LEU A 154 -0.10 -18.81 3.46
C LEU A 154 0.31 -17.57 4.27
N SER A 155 -0.63 -16.91 4.94
CA SER A 155 -0.30 -15.82 5.88
C SER A 155 0.49 -16.34 7.08
N ALA A 156 0.13 -17.51 7.62
CA ALA A 156 0.88 -18.13 8.71
C ALA A 156 2.30 -18.53 8.28
N VAL A 157 2.45 -19.09 7.07
CA VAL A 157 3.77 -19.41 6.51
C VAL A 157 4.60 -18.14 6.27
N TYR A 158 3.98 -17.10 5.73
CA TYR A 158 4.64 -15.82 5.50
C TYR A 158 5.13 -15.22 6.83
N ALA A 159 4.26 -15.16 7.84
CA ALA A 159 4.62 -14.67 9.17
C ALA A 159 5.74 -15.49 9.81
N ALA A 160 5.65 -16.83 9.74
CA ALA A 160 6.69 -17.71 10.28
C ALA A 160 8.05 -17.48 9.60
N LEU A 161 8.09 -17.28 8.29
CA LEU A 161 9.34 -16.97 7.58
C LEU A 161 9.94 -15.63 8.01
N ILE A 162 9.11 -14.60 8.21
CA ILE A 162 9.59 -13.31 8.72
C ILE A 162 10.19 -13.48 10.12
N VAL A 163 9.52 -14.22 11.00
CA VAL A 163 9.94 -14.37 12.40
C VAL A 163 11.24 -15.18 12.50
N VAL A 164 11.36 -16.26 11.73
CA VAL A 164 12.48 -17.22 11.81
C VAL A 164 13.67 -16.78 10.97
N VAL A 165 13.45 -16.23 9.78
CA VAL A 165 14.49 -15.91 8.79
C VAL A 165 14.64 -14.39 8.66
N LYS A 166 14.98 -13.74 9.78
CA LYS A 166 15.26 -12.29 9.82
C LYS A 166 16.74 -12.00 9.97
N PHE A 167 17.23 -11.10 9.12
CA PHE A 167 18.59 -10.58 9.17
C PHE A 167 18.58 -9.12 9.62
N PRO A 168 19.36 -8.72 10.63
CA PRO A 168 19.38 -7.34 11.09
C PRO A 168 19.88 -6.38 10.01
N SER A 169 19.29 -5.18 9.96
CA SER A 169 19.67 -4.12 9.01
C SER A 169 20.73 -3.20 9.58
N PRO A 170 21.69 -2.73 8.76
CA PRO A 170 22.58 -1.62 9.12
C PRO A 170 21.85 -0.31 9.45
N THR A 171 20.67 -0.07 8.87
CA THR A 171 19.87 1.16 9.04
C THR A 171 18.71 1.00 10.02
N GLY A 172 18.75 -0.05 10.84
CA GLY A 172 17.68 -0.44 11.77
C GLY A 172 16.54 -1.21 11.10
N GLY A 173 15.90 -2.09 11.87
CA GLY A 173 14.92 -3.08 11.38
C GLY A 173 15.58 -4.37 10.93
N TYR A 174 14.86 -5.17 10.14
CA TYR A 174 15.33 -6.45 9.63
C TYR A 174 14.97 -6.63 8.15
N THR A 175 15.60 -7.61 7.52
CA THR A 175 15.38 -8.05 6.15
C THR A 175 15.00 -9.52 6.17
N HIS A 176 14.06 -9.93 5.33
CA HIS A 176 13.62 -11.32 5.25
C HIS A 176 13.34 -11.72 3.80
N ILE A 177 13.22 -13.02 3.56
CA ILE A 177 12.85 -13.58 2.24
C ILE A 177 11.37 -13.98 2.17
N GLY A 178 10.56 -13.56 3.13
CA GLY A 178 9.14 -13.93 3.23
C GLY A 178 8.29 -13.53 2.01
N ASP A 179 8.68 -12.47 1.29
CA ASP A 179 7.91 -11.93 0.16
C ASP A 179 7.73 -12.96 -0.97
N LEU A 180 8.57 -14.00 -1.02
CA LEU A 180 8.39 -15.14 -1.93
C LEU A 180 7.02 -15.80 -1.76
N VAL A 181 6.49 -15.84 -0.52
CA VAL A 181 5.17 -16.43 -0.21
C VAL A 181 4.06 -15.53 -0.74
N VAL A 182 4.23 -14.22 -0.61
CA VAL A 182 3.30 -13.22 -1.14
C VAL A 182 3.23 -13.32 -2.67
N PHE A 183 4.38 -13.36 -3.35
CA PHE A 183 4.44 -13.56 -4.80
C PHE A 183 3.87 -14.91 -5.22
N ALA A 184 4.17 -15.99 -4.50
CA ALA A 184 3.61 -17.30 -4.79
C ALA A 184 2.08 -17.30 -4.63
N ALA A 185 1.55 -16.73 -3.56
CA ALA A 185 0.12 -16.59 -3.32
C ALA A 185 -0.55 -15.81 -4.45
N ALA A 186 0.04 -14.68 -4.84
CA ALA A 186 -0.45 -13.83 -5.91
C ALA A 186 -0.50 -14.57 -7.26
N LEU A 187 0.59 -15.23 -7.66
CA LEU A 187 0.70 -15.87 -8.97
C LEU A 187 -0.04 -17.21 -9.06
N LEU A 188 -0.29 -17.89 -7.95
CA LEU A 188 -1.04 -19.16 -7.93
C LEU A 188 -2.55 -18.95 -7.72
N PHE A 189 -2.94 -17.99 -6.89
CA PHE A 189 -4.33 -17.82 -6.45
C PHE A 189 -4.95 -16.48 -6.85
N GLY A 190 -4.15 -15.51 -7.30
CA GLY A 190 -4.62 -14.25 -7.90
C GLY A 190 -4.56 -13.06 -6.94
N TYR A 191 -4.96 -11.89 -7.44
CA TYR A 191 -4.80 -10.59 -6.76
C TYR A 191 -5.47 -10.51 -5.38
N ARG A 192 -6.64 -11.16 -5.19
CA ARG A 192 -7.36 -11.14 -3.90
C ARG A 192 -6.57 -11.90 -2.82
N VAL A 193 -6.14 -13.11 -3.14
CA VAL A 193 -5.40 -13.97 -2.21
C VAL A 193 -3.99 -13.40 -1.98
N GLY A 194 -3.29 -13.00 -3.02
CA GLY A 194 -1.95 -12.39 -2.90
C GLY A 194 -1.95 -11.16 -2.00
N GLY A 195 -2.84 -10.20 -2.26
CA GLY A 195 -2.93 -8.97 -1.45
C GLY A 195 -3.28 -9.25 0.00
N LEU A 196 -4.23 -10.17 0.27
CA LEU A 196 -4.61 -10.51 1.64
C LEU A 196 -3.53 -11.30 2.38
N VAL A 197 -2.80 -12.20 1.72
CA VAL A 197 -1.64 -12.88 2.32
C VAL A 197 -0.56 -11.86 2.69
N GLY A 198 -0.31 -10.88 1.81
CA GLY A 198 0.60 -9.76 2.10
C GLY A 198 0.19 -8.98 3.34
N VAL A 199 -1.09 -8.55 3.43
CA VAL A 199 -1.58 -7.78 4.59
C VAL A 199 -1.60 -8.62 5.87
N VAL A 200 -2.30 -9.76 5.86
CA VAL A 200 -2.56 -10.54 7.08
C VAL A 200 -1.27 -11.15 7.61
N GLY A 201 -0.43 -11.72 6.74
CA GLY A 201 0.83 -12.32 7.15
C GLY A 201 1.84 -11.29 7.66
N ALA A 202 1.96 -10.13 6.99
CA ALA A 202 2.88 -9.09 7.46
C ALA A 202 2.44 -8.51 8.80
N VAL A 203 1.16 -8.15 8.97
CA VAL A 203 0.65 -7.60 10.24
C VAL A 203 0.77 -8.62 11.38
N ALA A 204 0.50 -9.90 11.11
CA ALA A 204 0.69 -10.95 12.11
C ALA A 204 2.15 -11.07 12.55
N ALA A 205 3.09 -11.01 11.60
CA ALA A 205 4.52 -11.02 11.90
C ALA A 205 4.94 -9.79 12.71
N ASP A 206 4.47 -8.61 12.31
CA ASP A 206 4.79 -7.34 12.96
C ASP A 206 4.30 -7.29 14.41
N PHE A 207 3.09 -7.79 14.67
CA PHE A 207 2.61 -7.93 16.04
C PHE A 207 3.46 -8.91 16.85
N TYR A 208 3.89 -10.02 16.25
CA TYR A 208 4.72 -11.00 16.94
C TYR A 208 6.11 -10.44 17.28
N VAL A 209 6.75 -9.71 16.36
CA VAL A 209 8.09 -9.15 16.57
C VAL A 209 8.09 -7.81 17.31
N GLY A 210 6.92 -7.24 17.59
CA GLY A 210 6.78 -5.95 18.26
C GLY A 210 7.10 -4.74 17.37
N TYR A 211 6.85 -4.83 16.07
CA TYR A 211 7.05 -3.71 15.15
C TYR A 211 5.94 -2.65 15.31
N GLU A 212 6.32 -1.52 15.91
CA GLU A 212 5.41 -0.42 16.26
C GLU A 212 4.62 0.17 15.08
N ARG A 213 5.19 0.12 13.86
CA ARG A 213 4.64 0.75 12.64
C ARG A 213 4.01 -0.28 11.70
N TRP A 214 3.45 -1.34 12.25
CA TRP A 214 2.78 -2.45 11.53
C TRP A 214 1.75 -2.00 10.50
N PHE A 215 1.12 -0.84 10.69
CA PHE A 215 0.14 -0.30 9.74
C PHE A 215 0.76 0.00 8.37
N VAL A 216 2.05 0.37 8.31
CA VAL A 216 2.78 0.63 7.07
C VAL A 216 2.80 -0.61 6.17
N SER A 217 2.97 -1.77 6.81
CA SER A 217 3.05 -3.08 6.18
C SER A 217 1.77 -3.46 5.45
N ILE A 218 0.61 -2.93 5.88
CA ILE A 218 -0.69 -3.13 5.21
C ILE A 218 -0.62 -2.60 3.79
N LEU A 219 -0.20 -1.35 3.61
CA LEU A 219 -0.14 -0.74 2.28
C LEU A 219 1.00 -1.36 1.46
N ALA A 220 2.18 -1.51 2.08
CA ALA A 220 3.37 -2.00 1.41
C ALA A 220 3.18 -3.43 0.87
N HIS A 221 2.87 -4.39 1.74
CA HIS A 221 2.72 -5.79 1.35
C HIS A 221 1.35 -6.11 0.72
N GLY A 222 0.32 -5.32 1.04
CA GLY A 222 -0.96 -5.42 0.35
C GLY A 222 -0.83 -5.13 -1.16
N LEU A 223 -0.12 -4.06 -1.52
CA LEU A 223 0.19 -3.75 -2.92
C LEU A 223 1.15 -4.77 -3.54
N GLU A 224 2.14 -5.23 -2.77
CA GLU A 224 3.10 -6.24 -3.19
C GLU A 224 2.44 -7.55 -3.64
N GLY A 225 1.39 -7.99 -2.94
CA GLY A 225 0.65 -9.20 -3.31
C GLY A 225 -0.48 -8.96 -4.31
N LEU A 226 -1.12 -7.79 -4.26
CA LEU A 226 -2.26 -7.48 -5.13
C LEU A 226 -1.81 -7.30 -6.59
N VAL A 227 -0.76 -6.52 -6.84
CA VAL A 227 -0.31 -6.16 -8.20
C VAL A 227 0.14 -7.38 -9.01
N PRO A 228 1.04 -8.24 -8.51
CA PRO A 228 1.46 -9.44 -9.23
C PRO A 228 0.32 -10.42 -9.47
N GLY A 229 -0.69 -10.41 -8.61
CA GLY A 229 -1.82 -11.32 -8.74
C GLY A 229 -2.71 -11.06 -9.96
N PHE A 230 -2.63 -9.88 -10.57
CA PHE A 230 -3.23 -9.61 -11.88
C PHE A 230 -2.49 -10.30 -13.04
N ALA A 231 -1.24 -10.72 -12.84
CA ALA A 231 -0.45 -11.48 -13.81
C ALA A 231 -0.65 -13.00 -13.72
N ARG A 232 -1.56 -13.49 -12.86
CA ARG A 232 -1.92 -14.91 -12.80
C ARG A 232 -2.35 -15.42 -14.17
N GLY A 233 -1.80 -16.56 -14.59
CA GLY A 233 -2.06 -17.17 -15.90
C GLY A 233 -1.41 -16.47 -17.10
N LYS A 234 -0.65 -15.37 -16.89
CA LYS A 234 0.12 -14.71 -17.96
C LYS A 234 1.48 -15.37 -18.17
N SER A 235 2.23 -14.93 -19.19
CA SER A 235 3.59 -15.43 -19.45
C SER A 235 4.52 -15.16 -18.27
N ILE A 236 5.60 -15.94 -18.15
CA ILE A 236 6.57 -15.79 -17.05
C ILE A 236 7.20 -14.38 -17.02
N VAL A 237 7.38 -13.75 -18.19
CA VAL A 237 7.92 -12.39 -18.30
C VAL A 237 6.96 -11.38 -17.68
N VAL A 238 5.65 -11.51 -17.97
CA VAL A 238 4.63 -10.61 -17.39
C VAL A 238 4.50 -10.83 -15.88
N GLN A 239 4.59 -12.09 -15.42
CA GLN A 239 4.59 -12.40 -13.98
C GLN A 239 5.80 -11.77 -13.28
N ALA A 240 7.01 -11.94 -13.85
CA ALA A 240 8.23 -11.35 -13.30
C ALA A 240 8.16 -9.82 -13.27
N ALA A 241 7.72 -9.18 -14.36
CA ALA A 241 7.53 -7.74 -14.42
C ALA A 241 6.53 -7.25 -13.37
N ALA A 242 5.41 -7.95 -13.19
CA ALA A 242 4.42 -7.59 -12.18
C ALA A 242 4.95 -7.76 -10.75
N CYS A 243 5.75 -8.80 -10.48
CA CYS A 243 6.46 -8.95 -9.20
C CYS A 243 7.47 -7.83 -8.94
N VAL A 244 8.21 -7.39 -9.96
CA VAL A 244 9.10 -6.22 -9.85
C VAL A 244 8.33 -4.96 -9.49
N VAL A 245 7.16 -4.73 -10.11
CA VAL A 245 6.29 -3.60 -9.75
C VAL A 245 5.78 -3.75 -8.31
N GLY A 246 5.38 -4.95 -7.89
CA GLY A 246 4.96 -5.23 -6.51
C GLY A 246 6.03 -4.92 -5.47
N GLY A 247 7.25 -5.44 -5.68
CA GLY A 247 8.41 -5.17 -4.81
C GLY A 247 8.83 -3.70 -4.82
N PHE A 248 8.74 -3.03 -5.97
CA PHE A 248 8.97 -1.59 -6.09
C PHE A 248 7.98 -0.78 -5.24
N LEU A 249 6.69 -1.12 -5.30
CA LEU A 249 5.66 -0.44 -4.49
C LEU A 249 5.91 -0.65 -3.00
N MET A 250 6.20 -1.89 -2.58
CA MET A 250 6.56 -2.22 -1.19
C MET A 250 7.74 -1.38 -0.70
N ALA A 251 8.86 -1.43 -1.41
CA ALA A 251 10.07 -0.70 -1.05
C ALA A 251 9.82 0.82 -1.03
N THR A 252 9.04 1.34 -1.99
CA THR A 252 8.72 2.77 -2.08
C THR A 252 7.87 3.23 -0.89
N THR A 253 6.89 2.43 -0.47
CA THR A 253 6.07 2.76 0.71
C THR A 253 6.93 2.91 1.97
N TYR A 254 7.85 1.97 2.23
CA TYR A 254 8.79 2.10 3.35
C TYR A 254 9.77 3.25 3.17
N PHE A 255 10.26 3.48 1.95
CA PHE A 255 11.19 4.57 1.65
C PHE A 255 10.59 5.93 1.98
N ILE A 256 9.37 6.22 1.52
CA ILE A 256 8.72 7.52 1.76
C ILE A 256 8.61 7.79 3.26
N ILE A 257 8.22 6.79 4.06
CA ILE A 257 8.15 6.93 5.51
C ILE A 257 9.54 7.11 6.12
N ASN A 258 10.51 6.27 5.71
CA ASN A 258 11.88 6.32 6.21
C ASN A 258 12.57 7.67 5.95
N VAL A 259 12.25 8.36 4.85
CA VAL A 259 12.78 9.72 4.57
C VAL A 259 12.43 10.68 5.71
N PHE A 260 11.22 10.61 6.26
CA PHE A 260 10.79 11.50 7.34
C PHE A 260 11.25 11.07 8.74
N ILE A 261 11.48 9.76 8.96
CA ILE A 261 11.83 9.25 10.30
C ILE A 261 13.31 8.94 10.51
N LYS A 262 14.07 8.72 9.44
CA LYS A 262 15.51 8.41 9.46
C LYS A 262 16.35 9.44 8.69
N GLY A 263 15.73 10.16 7.77
CA GLY A 263 16.43 11.03 6.82
C GLY A 263 16.74 10.34 5.49
N TYR A 264 16.94 11.15 4.46
CA TYR A 264 17.14 10.71 3.08
C TYR A 264 18.33 9.75 2.90
N PRO A 265 19.53 9.99 3.47
CA PRO A 265 20.68 9.09 3.27
C PRO A 265 20.40 7.66 3.78
N ALA A 266 19.92 7.55 5.03
CA ALA A 266 19.61 6.26 5.64
C ALA A 266 18.38 5.58 4.99
N ALA A 267 17.40 6.37 4.56
CA ALA A 267 16.24 5.86 3.81
C ALA A 267 16.66 5.27 2.46
N LEU A 268 17.58 5.92 1.73
CA LEU A 268 18.05 5.46 0.42
C LEU A 268 18.80 4.13 0.52
N ILE A 269 19.66 3.97 1.53
CA ILE A 269 20.37 2.70 1.79
C ILE A 269 19.36 1.59 2.08
N SER A 270 18.35 1.87 2.91
CA SER A 270 17.28 0.92 3.23
C SER A 270 16.50 0.54 1.96
N TYR A 271 16.18 1.52 1.11
CA TYR A 271 15.42 1.32 -0.12
C TYR A 271 16.15 0.45 -1.14
N ILE A 272 17.45 0.68 -1.36
CA ILE A 272 18.28 -0.14 -2.26
C ILE A 272 18.30 -1.59 -1.77
N ARG A 273 18.49 -1.81 -0.47
CA ARG A 273 18.44 -3.14 0.14
C ARG A 273 17.08 -3.81 -0.07
N ASP A 274 15.98 -3.10 0.21
CA ASP A 274 14.62 -3.64 0.11
C ASP A 274 14.29 -4.05 -1.33
N LEU A 275 14.66 -3.20 -2.29
CA LEU A 275 14.37 -3.42 -3.70
C LEU A 275 15.23 -4.54 -4.32
N PHE A 276 16.54 -4.51 -4.12
CA PHE A 276 17.46 -5.40 -4.84
C PHE A 276 17.78 -6.68 -4.09
N VAL A 277 17.85 -6.64 -2.76
CA VAL A 277 18.20 -7.82 -1.95
C VAL A 277 16.92 -8.56 -1.58
N GLN A 278 16.02 -7.92 -0.83
CA GLN A 278 14.83 -8.59 -0.31
C GLN A 278 13.84 -8.95 -1.42
N ALA A 279 13.32 -7.96 -2.15
CA ALA A 279 12.38 -8.21 -3.22
C ALA A 279 13.06 -8.98 -4.36
N GLY A 280 14.27 -8.60 -4.77
CA GLY A 280 15.03 -9.28 -5.82
C GLY A 280 15.19 -10.79 -5.60
N ILE A 281 15.68 -11.21 -4.43
CA ILE A 281 15.83 -12.64 -4.09
C ILE A 281 14.46 -13.31 -4.02
N SER A 282 13.48 -12.67 -3.38
CA SER A 282 12.13 -13.22 -3.23
C SER A 282 11.42 -13.42 -4.56
N ILE A 283 11.66 -12.59 -5.57
CA ILE A 283 11.12 -12.74 -6.93
C ILE A 283 11.70 -13.99 -7.58
N VAL A 284 13.03 -14.16 -7.56
CA VAL A 284 13.70 -15.31 -8.19
C VAL A 284 13.24 -16.62 -7.56
N VAL A 285 13.26 -16.69 -6.22
CA VAL A 285 12.85 -17.88 -5.47
C VAL A 285 11.34 -18.11 -5.62
N GLY A 286 10.53 -17.06 -5.51
CA GLY A 286 9.07 -17.14 -5.65
C GLY A 286 8.64 -17.68 -7.01
N LEU A 287 9.24 -17.21 -8.11
CA LEU A 287 8.96 -17.72 -9.46
C LEU A 287 9.38 -19.20 -9.62
N ALA A 288 10.51 -19.59 -9.04
CA ALA A 288 10.96 -20.99 -9.04
C ALA A 288 9.97 -21.89 -8.28
N VAL A 289 9.52 -21.46 -7.10
CA VAL A 289 8.51 -22.16 -6.29
C VAL A 289 7.19 -22.26 -7.04
N VAL A 290 6.69 -21.17 -7.64
CA VAL A 290 5.45 -21.20 -8.44
C VAL A 290 5.55 -22.21 -9.56
N ARG A 291 6.69 -22.27 -10.26
CA ARG A 291 6.90 -23.23 -11.35
C ARG A 291 6.98 -24.68 -10.86
N ALA A 292 7.62 -24.92 -9.71
CA ALA A 292 7.65 -26.24 -9.09
C ALA A 292 6.25 -26.70 -8.66
N VAL A 293 5.48 -25.82 -8.00
CA VAL A 293 4.10 -26.10 -7.56
C VAL A 293 3.18 -26.39 -8.74
N ARG A 294 3.23 -25.59 -9.83
CA ARG A 294 2.42 -25.84 -11.04
C ARG A 294 2.80 -27.13 -11.79
N ARG A 295 4.00 -27.65 -11.58
CA ARG A 295 4.42 -28.96 -12.09
C ARG A 295 3.88 -30.09 -11.24
N ALA A 296 3.95 -29.97 -9.90
CA ALA A 296 3.48 -30.97 -8.96
C ALA A 296 1.94 -31.01 -8.84
N VAL A 297 1.27 -29.86 -9.00
CA VAL A 297 -0.19 -29.71 -8.88
C VAL A 297 -0.74 -29.06 -10.16
N PRO A 298 -1.04 -29.86 -11.21
CA PRO A 298 -1.49 -29.35 -12.49
C PRO A 298 -2.79 -28.55 -12.44
N GLN A 299 -3.62 -28.76 -11.42
CA GLN A 299 -4.87 -28.03 -11.19
C GLN A 299 -4.67 -26.52 -10.90
N LEU A 300 -3.44 -26.09 -10.58
CA LEU A 300 -3.08 -24.70 -10.29
C LEU A 300 -2.37 -23.99 -11.46
N ARG A 301 -2.33 -24.62 -12.65
CA ARG A 301 -1.68 -24.05 -13.84
C ARG A 301 -2.36 -22.79 -14.35
#